data_AF-A0A2H0WN10-F1
#
_entry.id   AF-A0A2H0WN10-F1
#
_cell.length_a   1.000
_cell.length_b   1.000
_cell.length_c   1.000
_cell.angle_alpha   90.00
_cell.angle_beta   90.00
_cell.angle_gamma   90.00
#
_symmetry.space_group_name_H-M   'P 1'
#
loop_
_entity.id
_entity.type
_entity.pdbx_description
1 polymer ?
#
loop_
_entity_poly.entity_id
_entity_poly.type
_entity_poly.pdbx_seq_one_letter_code
_entity_poly.pdbx_strand_id
1 'polypeptide(L)'
;MSKKMIIRQSAVAGQFYPAQREELDAQLASLFDQTKKISLRGRPKILIVPHAGIVYSGKVAAWGFKQIENLGYSKIMLLGASHQTFFQHAAIFG
;
A
#
# COMPACT_ATOMS: atom_id res chain seq x y z
N MET A 1 -27.12 -16.17 8.50
CA MET A 1 -26.11 -15.97 9.58
C MET A 1 -25.26 -14.76 9.22
N SER A 2 -25.18 -13.75 10.09
CA SER A 2 -24.35 -12.57 9.87
C SER A 2 -22.87 -12.94 9.99
N LYS A 3 -22.07 -12.64 8.96
CA LYS A 3 -20.63 -12.87 8.96
C LYS A 3 -20.00 -11.87 9.94
N LYS A 4 -19.44 -12.35 11.05
CA LYS A 4 -18.72 -11.49 12.01
C LYS A 4 -17.56 -10.81 11.28
N MET A 5 -17.55 -9.48 11.24
CA MET A 5 -16.46 -8.72 10.63
C MET A 5 -15.26 -8.69 11.57
N ILE A 6 -14.14 -9.28 11.14
CA ILE A 6 -12.87 -9.21 11.85
C ILE A 6 -12.13 -7.97 11.34
N ILE A 7 -11.87 -7.01 12.23
CA ILE A 7 -11.12 -5.79 11.91
C ILE A 7 -9.67 -5.98 12.33
N ARG A 8 -8.74 -5.98 11.36
CA ARG A 8 -7.30 -5.96 11.62
C ARG A 8 -6.87 -4.51 11.90
N GLN A 9 -6.40 -4.25 13.12
CA GLN A 9 -5.87 -2.95 13.51
C GLN A 9 -4.54 -2.64 12.80
N SER A 10 -4.27 -1.35 12.60
CA SER A 10 -3.03 -0.84 12.01
C SER A 10 -1.83 -1.05 12.94
N ALA A 11 -1.13 -2.17 12.79
CA ALA A 11 -0.09 -2.62 13.73
C ALA A 11 1.20 -1.75 13.77
N VAL A 12 1.42 -0.88 12.78
CA VAL A 12 2.67 -0.09 12.64
C VAL A 12 2.42 1.42 12.49
N ALA A 13 1.19 1.87 12.75
CA ALA A 13 0.86 3.29 12.80
C ALA A 13 1.65 3.98 13.92
N GLY A 14 2.20 5.16 13.64
CA GLY A 14 3.11 5.89 14.54
C GLY A 14 4.57 5.41 14.48
N GLN A 15 4.87 4.35 13.72
CA GLN A 15 6.23 3.84 13.54
C GLN A 15 6.69 3.93 12.07
N PHE A 16 5.90 3.34 11.16
CA PHE A 16 6.23 3.32 9.72
C PHE A 16 5.60 4.49 8.96
N TYR A 17 4.52 5.04 9.50
CA TYR A 17 3.78 6.17 8.98
C TYR A 17 3.08 6.89 10.13
N PRO A 18 2.71 8.17 9.97
CA PRO A 18 2.00 8.92 11.00
C PRO A 18 0.76 8.19 11.53
N ALA A 19 0.55 8.21 12.85
CA ALA A 19 -0.66 7.63 13.45
C ALA A 19 -1.90 8.51 13.21
N GLN A 20 -1.69 9.82 13.06
CA GLN A 20 -2.77 10.77 12.81
C GLN A 20 -3.09 10.87 11.33
N ARG A 21 -4.38 10.85 11.04
CA ARG A 21 -4.89 10.84 9.67
C ARG A 21 -4.47 12.08 8.90
N GLU A 22 -4.61 13.25 9.51
CA GLU A 22 -4.38 14.54 8.86
C GLU A 22 -2.91 14.69 8.45
N GLU A 23 -1.99 14.23 9.31
CA GLU A 23 -0.56 14.21 9.04
C GLU A 23 -0.23 13.22 7.90
N LEU A 24 -0.82 12.02 7.95
CA LEU A 24 -0.63 11.02 6.89
C LEU A 24 -1.17 11.53 5.54
N ASP A 25 -2.36 12.12 5.51
CA ASP A 25 -2.99 12.63 4.30
C ASP A 25 -2.14 13.76 3.68
N ALA A 26 -1.64 14.70 4.50
CA ALA A 26 -0.74 15.76 4.04
C ALA A 26 0.58 15.21 3.47
N GLN A 27 1.16 14.21 4.15
CA GLN A 27 2.39 13.56 3.70
C GLN A 27 2.19 12.83 2.37
N LEU A 28 1.09 12.08 2.22
CA LEU A 28 0.76 11.37 0.98
C LEU A 28 0.48 12.35 -0.17
N ALA A 29 -0.27 13.42 0.07
CA ALA A 29 -0.54 14.46 -0.94
C ALA A 29 0.77 15.05 -1.47
N SER A 30 1.68 15.45 -0.58
CA SER A 30 2.99 15.99 -0.97
C SER A 30 3.81 14.99 -1.80
N LEU A 31 3.77 13.69 -1.45
CA LEU A 31 4.45 12.66 -2.22
C LEU A 31 3.85 12.48 -3.62
N PHE A 32 2.51 12.48 -3.73
CA PHE A 32 1.84 12.33 -5.02
C PHE A 32 2.00 13.54 -5.93
N ASP A 33 2.05 14.75 -5.38
CA ASP A 33 2.30 15.99 -6.14
C ASP A 33 3.68 16.00 -6.82
N GLN A 34 4.64 15.28 -6.25
CA GLN A 34 5.99 15.13 -6.81
C GLN A 34 6.11 14.00 -7.85
N THR A 35 4.98 13.37 -8.23
CA THR A 35 4.96 12.22 -9.14
C THR A 35 4.12 12.50 -10.37
N LYS A 36 4.45 11.82 -11.47
CA LYS A 36 3.71 11.92 -12.73
C LYS A 36 3.35 10.54 -13.26
N LYS A 37 2.26 10.49 -14.02
CA LYS A 37 1.95 9.32 -14.82
C LYS A 37 2.95 9.19 -15.97
N ILE A 38 3.32 7.95 -16.28
CA ILE A 38 4.05 7.62 -17.50
C ILE A 38 3.08 7.01 -18.51
N SER A 39 3.43 7.11 -19.79
CA SER A 39 2.67 6.43 -20.84
C SER A 39 2.90 4.93 -20.73
N LEU A 40 1.83 4.20 -20.40
CA LEU A 40 1.82 2.75 -20.31
C LEU A 40 0.95 2.17 -21.42
N ARG A 41 1.41 1.05 -22.01
CA ARG A 41 0.56 0.26 -22.89
C ARG A 41 -0.48 -0.46 -22.05
N GLY A 42 -1.70 0.06 -22.06
CA GLY A 42 -2.82 -0.51 -21.31
C GLY A 42 -2.69 -0.29 -19.81
N ARG A 43 -3.27 -1.22 -19.04
CA ARG A 43 -3.50 -1.09 -17.60
C ARG A 43 -2.59 -2.03 -16.79
N PRO A 44 -1.84 -1.55 -15.79
CA PRO A 44 -1.03 -2.40 -14.91
C PRO A 44 -1.87 -3.50 -14.25
N LYS A 45 -1.36 -4.73 -14.30
CA LYS A 45 -1.95 -5.89 -13.59
C LYS A 45 -1.24 -6.20 -12.28
N ILE A 46 0.03 -5.81 -12.19
CA ILE A 46 0.91 -6.01 -11.04
C ILE A 46 1.60 -4.67 -10.76
N LEU A 47 1.70 -4.32 -9.48
CA LEU A 47 2.48 -3.19 -9.00
C LEU A 47 3.44 -3.69 -7.93
N ILE A 48 4.73 -3.37 -8.08
CA ILE A 48 5.77 -3.69 -7.10
C ILE A 48 6.21 -2.38 -6.49
N VAL A 49 6.08 -2.25 -5.17
CA VAL A 49 6.45 -1.07 -4.40
C VAL A 49 7.23 -1.48 -3.14
N PRO A 50 8.13 -0.63 -2.65
CA PRO A 50 8.79 -0.86 -1.36
C PRO A 50 7.81 -0.73 -0.19
N HIS A 51 8.15 -1.32 0.95
CA HIS A 51 7.31 -1.37 2.15
C HIS A 51 8.04 -0.88 3.42
N ALA A 52 9.13 -0.14 3.28
CA ALA A 52 9.75 0.54 4.42
C ALA A 52 8.89 1.72 4.89
N GLY A 53 9.27 2.35 6.00
CA GLY A 53 8.59 3.55 6.49
C GLY A 53 8.52 4.65 5.43
N ILE A 54 7.45 5.47 5.45
CA ILE A 54 7.17 6.49 4.43
C ILE A 54 8.35 7.46 4.25
N VAL A 55 9.04 7.81 5.33
CA VAL A 55 10.25 8.67 5.28
C VAL A 55 11.35 8.10 4.39
N TYR A 56 11.48 6.77 4.31
CA TYR A 56 12.52 6.10 3.54
C TYR A 56 12.07 5.75 2.12
N SER A 57 10.85 5.24 1.97
CA SER A 57 10.40 4.66 0.68
C SER A 57 9.13 5.25 0.10
N GLY A 58 8.53 6.25 0.77
CA GLY A 58 7.27 6.85 0.35
C GLY A 58 7.31 7.44 -1.05
N LYS A 59 8.39 8.13 -1.41
CA LYS A 59 8.58 8.71 -2.76
C LYS A 59 8.55 7.65 -3.85
N VAL A 60 9.26 6.55 -3.66
CA VAL A 60 9.33 5.45 -4.65
C VAL A 60 7.98 4.74 -4.74
N ALA A 61 7.33 4.48 -3.60
CA ALA A 61 5.98 3.90 -3.58
C ALA A 61 4.96 4.80 -4.31
N ALA A 62 5.01 6.11 -4.08
CA ALA A 62 4.12 7.09 -4.74
C ALA A 62 4.28 7.07 -6.26
N TRP A 63 5.51 6.98 -6.79
CA TRP A 63 5.75 6.81 -8.23
C TRP A 63 5.04 5.58 -8.80
N GLY A 64 5.01 4.46 -8.07
CA GLY A 64 4.28 3.26 -8.46
C GLY A 64 2.76 3.46 -8.41
N PHE A 65 2.22 3.91 -7.28
CA PHE A 65 0.78 4.09 -7.08
C PHE A 65 0.18 5.14 -8.03
N LYS A 66 0.94 6.18 -8.41
CA LYS A 66 0.48 7.17 -9.39
C LYS A 66 0.08 6.54 -10.73
N GLN A 67 0.68 5.43 -11.11
CA GLN A 67 0.40 4.76 -12.39
C GLN A 67 -0.95 4.06 -12.44
N ILE A 68 -1.57 3.82 -11.27
CA ILE A 68 -2.89 3.20 -11.16
C ILE A 68 -4.00 4.18 -10.73
N GLU A 69 -3.66 5.45 -10.54
CA GLU A 69 -4.62 6.52 -10.24
C GLU A 69 -5.71 6.57 -11.32
N ASN A 70 -6.98 6.63 -10.91
CA ASN A 70 -8.17 6.61 -11.77
C ASN A 70 -8.36 5.35 -12.63
N LEU A 71 -7.67 4.24 -12.31
CA LEU A 71 -7.92 2.93 -12.90
C LEU A 71 -8.80 2.11 -11.96
N GLY A 72 -10.04 1.79 -12.34
CA GLY A 72 -10.99 1.11 -11.45
C GLY A 72 -10.73 -0.38 -11.28
N TYR A 73 -10.17 -0.82 -10.13
CA TYR A 73 -9.95 -2.25 -9.78
C TYR A 73 -11.08 -2.74 -8.86
N SER A 74 -11.72 -3.86 -9.21
CA SER A 74 -12.75 -4.49 -8.34
C SER A 74 -12.17 -5.41 -7.29
N LYS A 75 -10.91 -5.84 -7.45
CA LYS A 75 -10.21 -6.73 -6.54
C LYS A 75 -8.72 -6.40 -6.51
N ILE A 76 -8.16 -6.29 -5.30
CA ILE A 76 -6.74 -6.08 -5.05
C ILE A 76 -6.25 -7.25 -4.22
N MET A 77 -5.17 -7.90 -4.65
CA MET A 77 -4.45 -8.90 -3.87
C MET A 77 -3.16 -8.24 -3.38
N LEU A 78 -3.01 -8.11 -2.06
CA LEU A 78 -1.78 -7.60 -1.45
C LEU A 78 -0.92 -8.80 -1.03
N LEU A 79 0.27 -8.90 -1.62
CA LEU A 79 1.25 -9.94 -1.33
C LEU A 79 2.45 -9.32 -0.62
N GLY A 80 2.89 -9.93 0.47
CA GLY A 80 4.04 -9.48 1.25
C GLY A 80 4.81 -10.66 1.82
N ALA A 81 6.12 -10.49 1.97
CA ALA A 81 6.96 -11.48 2.64
C ALA A 81 6.73 -11.45 4.15
N SER A 82 6.82 -12.61 4.79
CA SER A 82 6.82 -12.70 6.25
C SER A 82 8.22 -12.37 6.78
N HIS A 83 8.31 -11.35 7.61
CA HIS A 83 9.55 -10.97 8.30
C HIS A 83 9.64 -11.50 9.73
N GLN A 84 8.56 -12.10 10.25
CA GLN A 84 8.48 -12.55 11.65
C GLN A 84 8.51 -14.07 11.81
N THR A 85 8.02 -14.80 10.80
CA THR A 85 7.87 -16.25 10.90
C THR A 85 8.15 -16.91 9.56
N PHE A 86 8.94 -17.96 9.58
CA PHE A 86 9.20 -18.77 8.41
C PHE A 86 8.05 -19.77 8.16
N PHE A 87 7.65 -19.91 6.90
CA PHE A 87 6.76 -20.97 6.43
C PHE A 87 7.00 -21.20 4.93
N GLN A 88 6.70 -22.41 4.45
CA GLN A 88 6.93 -22.80 3.05
C GLN A 88 5.72 -22.57 2.11
N HIS A 89 4.62 -22.04 2.64
CA HIS A 89 3.34 -21.88 1.94
C HIS A 89 2.94 -20.41 1.81
N ALA A 90 1.66 -20.12 1.52
CA ALA A 90 1.08 -18.79 1.64
C ALA A 90 0.08 -18.76 2.80
N ALA A 91 0.01 -17.63 3.50
CA ALA A 91 -0.98 -17.40 4.54
C ALA A 91 -2.04 -16.39 4.03
N ILE A 92 -3.30 -16.64 4.37
CA ILE A 92 -4.40 -15.72 4.13
C ILE A 92 -4.92 -15.19 5.46
N PHE A 93 -5.27 -13.91 5.51
CA PHE A 93 -5.98 -13.35 6.66
C PHE A 93 -7.41 -13.90 6.68
N GLY A 94 -7.84 -14.39 7.84
CA GLY A 94 -9.12 -15.10 8.03
C GLY A 94 -9.91 -14.56 9.22
#